data_AF-A0A3P8LXS7-F1
#
_entry.id   AF-A0A3P8LXS7-F1
#
_cell.length_a   1.000
_cell.length_b   1.000
_cell.length_c   1.000
_cell.angle_alpha   90.00
_cell.angle_beta   90.00
_cell.angle_gamma   90.00
#
_symmetry.space_group_name_H-M   'P 1'
#
loop_
_entity.id
_entity.type
_entity.pdbx_description
1 polymer ?
#
loop_
_entity_poly.entity_id
_entity_poly.type
_entity_poly.pdbx_seq_one_letter_code
_entity_poly.pdbx_strand_id
1 'polypeptide(L)'
;MKEDKSITLLEQPGLNVGYLSFNTEKKPLDNLKVRQALTYAVNKEAIIKAVYQGAGQAAKNLIPPTMWGYNDDVKDYSYDPEKAKALLKEAGMEKRLLHRPVGNAGTASVQPERAPYGLR
;
A
#
# COMPACT_ATOMS: atom_id res chain seq x y z
N MET A 1 1.17 -12.34 -25.99
CA MET A 1 2.62 -12.20 -25.72
C MET A 1 3.30 -13.54 -25.46
N LYS A 2 2.88 -14.37 -24.49
CA LYS A 2 3.49 -15.71 -24.29
C LYS A 2 3.31 -16.69 -25.45
N GLU A 3 2.25 -16.54 -26.23
CA GLU A 3 1.91 -17.44 -27.34
C GLU A 3 2.40 -16.95 -28.71
N ASP A 4 3.03 -15.77 -28.76
CA ASP A 4 3.50 -15.17 -30.01
C ASP A 4 4.90 -15.69 -30.35
N LYS A 5 5.00 -16.48 -31.42
CA LYS A 5 6.24 -17.13 -31.88
C LYS A 5 7.24 -16.15 -32.49
N SER A 6 6.84 -14.90 -32.76
CA SER A 6 7.71 -13.88 -33.35
C SER A 6 8.58 -13.14 -32.32
N ILE A 7 8.35 -13.39 -31.03
CA ILE A 7 9.07 -12.74 -29.93
C ILE A 7 9.67 -13.75 -28.95
N THR A 8 10.87 -13.45 -28.45
CA THR A 8 11.48 -14.18 -27.34
C THR A 8 11.18 -13.45 -26.04
N LEU A 9 10.31 -14.02 -25.22
CA LEU A 9 10.01 -13.48 -23.89
C LEU A 9 11.03 -13.99 -22.87
N LEU A 10 11.87 -13.10 -22.35
CA LEU A 10 12.82 -13.40 -21.28
C LEU A 10 12.19 -13.09 -19.92
N GLU A 11 11.99 -14.12 -19.09
CA GLU A 11 11.49 -14.00 -17.72
C GLU A 11 12.58 -14.40 -16.72
N GLN A 12 12.79 -13.58 -15.69
CA GLN A 12 13.67 -13.90 -14.57
C GLN A 12 13.06 -13.43 -13.25
N PRO A 13 13.31 -14.11 -12.12
CA PRO A 13 12.94 -13.61 -10.81
C PRO A 13 13.51 -12.21 -10.58
N GLY A 14 12.63 -11.24 -10.30
CA GLY A 14 13.04 -9.86 -10.05
C GLY A 14 13.78 -9.74 -8.72
N LEU A 15 14.90 -9.00 -8.72
CA LEU A 15 15.57 -8.56 -7.49
C LEU A 15 14.92 -7.26 -6.98
N ASN A 16 13.60 -7.29 -6.78
CA ASN A 16 12.80 -6.14 -6.37
C ASN A 16 11.82 -6.52 -5.26
N VAL A 17 11.40 -5.51 -4.50
CA VAL A 17 10.37 -5.63 -3.47
C VAL A 17 9.47 -4.40 -3.55
N GLY A 18 8.15 -4.61 -3.65
CA GLY A 18 7.16 -3.56 -3.50
C GLY A 18 6.70 -3.48 -2.05
N TYR A 19 6.80 -2.31 -1.42
CA TYR A 19 6.33 -2.09 -0.05
C TYR A 19 5.67 -0.72 0.08
N LEU A 20 4.76 -0.61 1.07
CA LEU A 20 4.18 0.66 1.47
C LEU A 20 4.87 1.13 2.74
N SER A 21 5.60 2.24 2.65
CA SER A 21 6.24 2.86 3.81
C SER A 21 5.21 3.62 4.65
N PHE A 22 5.22 3.37 5.96
CA PHE A 22 4.49 4.20 6.92
C PHE A 22 5.42 5.32 7.43
N ASN A 23 4.96 6.57 7.37
CA ASN A 23 5.67 7.67 8.01
C ASN A 23 5.43 7.61 9.53
N THR A 24 6.40 7.08 10.28
CA THR A 24 6.33 6.88 11.73
C THR A 24 6.43 8.16 12.56
N GLU A 25 6.70 9.31 11.94
CA GLU A 25 6.75 10.62 12.62
C GLU A 25 5.39 11.33 12.59
N LYS A 26 4.43 10.82 11.80
CA LYS A 26 3.11 11.42 11.61
C LYS A 26 2.03 10.60 12.31
N LYS A 27 1.33 11.23 13.25
CA LYS A 27 0.11 10.65 13.85
C LYS A 27 -0.96 10.36 12.77
N PRO A 28 -1.60 9.18 12.75
CA PRO A 28 -1.55 8.10 13.76
C PRO A 28 -0.60 6.93 13.43
N LEU A 29 0.26 7.10 12.42
CA LEU A 29 1.17 6.05 11.94
C LEU A 29 2.43 5.89 12.82
N ASP A 30 2.62 6.79 13.79
CA ASP A 30 3.58 6.69 14.88
C ASP A 30 3.28 5.50 15.80
N ASN A 31 2.00 5.14 15.96
CA ASN A 31 1.58 4.01 16.78
C ASN A 31 1.81 2.65 16.08
N LEU A 32 2.55 1.76 16.74
CA LEU A 32 2.84 0.41 16.26
C LEU A 32 1.57 -0.39 15.95
N LYS A 33 0.56 -0.33 16.83
CA LYS A 33 -0.70 -1.08 16.66
C LYS A 33 -1.47 -0.62 15.42
N VAL A 34 -1.39 0.67 15.09
CA VAL A 34 -2.01 1.20 13.87
C VAL A 34 -1.31 0.65 12.63
N ARG A 35 0.03 0.59 12.63
CA ARG A 35 0.78 -0.01 11.51
C ARG A 35 0.48 -1.50 11.36
N GLN A 36 0.46 -2.25 12.47
CA GLN A 36 0.10 -3.67 12.46
C GLN A 36 -1.32 -3.88 11.94
N ALA A 37 -2.29 -3.06 12.39
CA ALA A 37 -3.65 -3.14 11.90
C ALA A 37 -3.75 -2.89 10.39
N LEU A 38 -3.05 -1.89 9.87
CA LEU A 38 -3.01 -1.63 8.43
C LEU A 38 -2.40 -2.80 7.66
N THR A 39 -1.38 -3.46 8.20
CA THR A 39 -0.81 -4.67 7.57
C THR A 39 -1.82 -5.83 7.55
N TYR A 40 -2.54 -6.10 8.65
CA TYR A 40 -3.59 -7.13 8.68
C TYR A 40 -4.80 -6.80 7.78
N ALA A 41 -5.07 -5.52 7.54
CA ALA A 41 -6.17 -5.06 6.68
C ALA A 41 -5.89 -5.17 5.17
N VAL A 42 -4.65 -5.44 4.76
CA VAL A 42 -4.27 -5.49 3.33
C VAL A 42 -4.25 -6.93 2.84
N ASN A 43 -5.10 -7.23 1.85
CA ASN A 43 -5.07 -8.52 1.17
C ASN A 43 -3.97 -8.53 0.09
N LYS A 44 -2.79 -9.03 0.44
CA LYS A 44 -1.65 -9.11 -0.47
C LYS A 44 -1.92 -10.00 -1.69
N GLU A 45 -2.64 -11.11 -1.52
CA GLU A 45 -2.96 -12.04 -2.62
C GLU A 45 -3.87 -11.38 -3.65
N ALA A 46 -4.87 -10.62 -3.20
CA ALA A 46 -5.75 -9.86 -4.08
C ALA A 46 -4.97 -8.81 -4.90
N ILE A 47 -3.98 -8.14 -4.29
CA ILE A 47 -3.11 -7.19 -4.99
C ILE A 47 -2.26 -7.90 -6.05
N ILE A 48 -1.64 -9.03 -5.72
CA ILE A 48 -0.82 -9.80 -6.68
C ILE A 48 -1.67 -10.27 -7.86
N LYS A 49 -2.91 -10.71 -7.60
CA LYS A 49 -3.81 -11.16 -8.66
C LYS A 49 -4.31 -10.01 -9.54
N ALA A 50 -4.72 -8.89 -8.94
CA ALA A 50 -5.33 -7.79 -9.66
C ALA A 50 -4.32 -6.86 -10.34
N VAL A 51 -3.19 -6.56 -9.67
CA VAL A 51 -2.19 -5.60 -10.15
C VAL A 51 -1.09 -6.30 -10.94
N TYR A 52 -0.57 -7.41 -10.41
CA TYR A 52 0.54 -8.13 -11.03
C TYR A 52 0.08 -9.25 -11.97
N GLN A 53 -1.24 -9.49 -12.10
CA GLN A 53 -1.81 -10.53 -12.96
C GLN A 53 -1.18 -11.93 -12.73
N GLY A 54 -0.76 -12.21 -11.49
CA GLY A 54 -0.08 -13.46 -11.11
C GLY A 54 1.43 -13.48 -11.36
N ALA A 55 2.02 -12.43 -11.94
CA ALA A 55 3.46 -12.27 -12.12
C ALA A 55 4.13 -11.63 -10.88
N GLY A 56 4.01 -12.29 -9.72
CA GLY A 56 4.62 -11.84 -8.48
C GLY A 56 4.43 -12.81 -7.32
N GLN A 57 5.27 -12.71 -6.30
CA GLN A 57 5.19 -13.51 -5.07
C GLN A 57 4.88 -12.61 -3.88
N ALA A 58 4.08 -13.11 -2.93
CA ALA A 58 3.82 -12.39 -1.68
C ALA A 58 5.12 -12.24 -0.87
N ALA A 59 5.52 -10.99 -0.62
CA ALA A 59 6.71 -10.69 0.14
C ALA A 59 6.43 -10.79 1.65
N LYS A 60 7.19 -11.65 2.34
CA LYS A 60 7.23 -11.76 3.81
C LYS A 60 8.42 -11.01 4.44
N ASN A 61 9.51 -10.83 3.68
CA ASN A 61 10.71 -10.09 4.07
C ASN A 61 10.96 -8.92 3.11
N LEU A 62 11.76 -7.95 3.57
CA LEU A 62 12.22 -6.84 2.73
C LEU A 62 13.20 -7.29 1.65
N ILE A 63 13.90 -8.39 1.87
CA ILE A 63 14.81 -9.00 0.91
C ILE A 63 14.09 -10.13 0.15
N PRO A 64 14.19 -10.22 -1.18
CA PRO A 64 13.66 -11.37 -1.92
C PRO A 64 14.37 -12.68 -1.53
N PRO A 65 13.70 -13.83 -1.68
CA PRO A 65 14.25 -15.15 -1.38
C PRO A 65 15.47 -15.54 -2.22
N THR A 66 15.72 -14.81 -3.31
CA THR A 66 16.90 -14.99 -4.17
C THR A 66 18.18 -14.39 -3.60
N MET A 67 18.12 -13.66 -2.48
CA MET A 67 19.29 -13.04 -1.85
C MET A 67 19.76 -13.79 -0.60
N TRP A 68 21.08 -13.80 -0.42
CA TRP A 68 21.72 -14.34 0.78
C TRP A 68 21.25 -13.56 2.02
N GLY A 69 20.97 -14.28 3.13
CA GLY A 69 20.44 -13.71 4.35
C GLY A 69 18.91 -13.67 4.47
N TYR A 70 18.18 -14.22 3.48
CA TYR A 70 16.74 -14.41 3.59
C TYR A 70 16.39 -15.32 4.77
N ASN A 71 15.51 -14.85 5.66
CA ASN A 71 15.08 -15.62 6.82
C ASN A 71 13.71 -16.26 6.55
N ASP A 72 13.70 -17.58 6.41
CA ASP A 72 12.47 -18.33 6.15
C ASP A 72 11.53 -18.46 7.35
N ASP A 73 12.04 -18.28 8.57
CA ASP A 73 11.28 -18.42 9.82
C ASP A 73 10.37 -17.22 10.12
N VAL A 74 10.53 -16.12 9.36
CA VAL A 74 9.67 -14.95 9.50
C VAL A 74 8.24 -15.30 9.08
N LYS A 75 7.33 -15.24 10.06
CA LYS A 75 5.90 -15.41 9.84
C LYS A 75 5.31 -14.12 9.29
N ASP A 76 4.72 -14.22 8.10
CA ASP A 76 4.04 -13.09 7.49
C ASP A 76 2.76 -12.72 8.25
N TYR A 77 2.34 -11.47 8.12
CA TYR A 77 1.04 -11.01 8.57
C TYR A 77 -0.03 -11.52 7.62
N SER A 78 -0.97 -12.32 8.14
CA SER A 78 -2.13 -12.79 7.39
C SER A 78 -3.09 -11.64 7.09
N TYR A 79 -3.92 -11.80 6.06
CA TYR A 79 -5.06 -10.91 5.85
C TYR A 79 -6.15 -11.24 6.88
N ASP A 80 -6.34 -10.35 7.85
CA ASP A 80 -7.34 -10.49 8.93
C ASP A 80 -7.96 -9.11 9.27
N PRO A 81 -9.02 -8.71 8.55
CA PRO A 81 -9.71 -7.45 8.80
C PRO A 81 -10.30 -7.33 10.21
N GLU A 82 -10.67 -8.43 10.86
CA GLU A 82 -11.24 -8.41 12.21
C GLU A 82 -10.16 -8.12 13.25
N LYS A 83 -9.00 -8.75 13.12
CA LYS A 83 -7.82 -8.43 13.94
C LYS A 83 -7.33 -7.00 13.70
N ALA A 84 -7.40 -6.51 12.46
CA ALA A 84 -7.10 -5.12 12.16
C ALA A 84 -8.03 -4.14 12.91
N LYS A 85 -9.35 -4.39 12.89
CA LYS A 85 -10.32 -3.57 13.65
C LYS A 85 -10.04 -3.61 15.15
N ALA A 86 -9.75 -4.80 15.70
CA ALA A 86 -9.41 -4.95 17.11
C ALA A 86 -8.16 -4.14 17.50
N LEU A 87 -7.09 -4.20 16.70
CA LEU A 87 -5.87 -3.42 16.91
C LEU A 87 -6.09 -1.90 16.78
N LEU A 88 -6.95 -1.45 15.86
CA LEU A 88 -7.33 -0.05 15.76
C LEU A 88 -8.14 0.42 16.97
N LYS A 89 -9.01 -0.45 17.50
CA LYS A 89 -9.76 -0.16 18.73
C LYS A 89 -8.82 -0.03 19.93
N GLU A 90 -7.87 -0.96 20.08
CA GLU A 90 -6.82 -0.87 21.11
C GLU A 90 -5.93 0.36 20.97
N ALA A 91 -5.74 0.86 19.75
CA ALA A 91 -5.01 2.10 19.48
C ALA A 91 -5.86 3.37 19.73
N GLY A 92 -7.10 3.24 20.22
CA GLY A 92 -8.02 4.35 20.45
C GLY A 92 -8.56 5.00 19.17
N MET A 93 -8.47 4.31 18.03
CA MET A 93 -8.83 4.84 16.71
C MET A 93 -10.27 4.50 16.26
N GLU A 94 -11.07 3.88 17.13
CA GLU A 94 -12.46 3.46 16.85
C GLU A 94 -13.34 4.60 16.31
N LYS A 95 -13.12 5.84 16.76
CA LYS A 95 -13.91 7.03 16.33
C LYS A 95 -13.45 7.69 15.03
N ARG A 96 -12.22 7.45 14.55
CA ARG A 96 -11.65 8.23 13.42
C ARG A 96 -12.04 7.68 12.05
N LEU A 97 -12.51 6.43 12.00
CA LEU A 97 -13.04 5.80 10.77
C LEU A 97 -14.42 6.34 10.36
N LEU A 98 -15.16 6.97 11.28
CA LEU A 98 -16.53 7.47 11.04
C LEU A 98 -16.62 9.00 10.82
N HIS A 99 -15.52 9.76 10.98
CA HIS A 99 -15.57 11.23 10.94
C HIS A 99 -14.79 11.87 9.78
N ARG A 100 -14.45 11.13 8.72
CA ARG A 100 -14.26 11.78 7.43
C ARG A 100 -15.56 11.59 6.65
N PRO A 101 -16.50 12.56 6.66
CA PRO A 101 -17.49 12.58 5.60
C PRO A 101 -16.69 12.57 4.30
N VAL A 102 -16.93 11.56 3.46
CA VAL A 102 -16.45 11.52 2.08
C VAL A 102 -17.21 12.62 1.36
N GLY A 103 -16.79 13.87 1.61
CA GLY A 103 -17.23 15.04 0.90
C GLY A 103 -16.64 14.95 -0.49
N ASN A 104 -17.45 14.43 -1.41
CA ASN A 104 -17.45 14.67 -2.84
C ASN A 104 -16.16 15.34 -3.35
N ALA A 105 -15.25 14.55 -3.92
CA ALA A 105 -14.16 15.05 -4.76
C ALA A 105 -14.80 15.63 -6.04
N GLY A 106 -15.30 16.85 -5.92
CA GLY A 106 -16.17 17.48 -6.90
C GLY A 106 -16.33 18.97 -6.62
N THR A 107 -15.25 19.66 -6.30
CA THR A 107 -15.17 21.10 -6.53
C THR A 107 -13.80 21.39 -7.11
N ALA A 108 -13.77 21.56 -8.43
CA ALA A 108 -12.72 22.29 -9.10
C ALA A 108 -12.46 23.58 -8.31
N SER A 109 -11.23 23.75 -7.82
CA SER A 109 -10.73 25.04 -7.38
C SER A 109 -10.67 25.94 -8.61
N VAL A 110 -11.78 26.60 -8.91
CA VAL A 110 -11.80 27.80 -9.74
C VAL A 110 -10.87 28.79 -9.03
N GLN A 111 -9.67 28.96 -9.59
CA GLN A 111 -8.77 30.04 -9.19
C GLN A 111 -9.50 31.37 -9.46
N PRO A 112 -9.62 32.29 -8.50
CA PRO A 112 -10.17 33.60 -8.80
C PRO A 112 -9.20 34.34 -9.71
N GLU A 113 -9.71 34.67 -10.89
CA GLU A 113 -9.14 35.54 -11.91
C GLU A 113 -8.57 36.83 -11.27
N ARG A 114 -7.25 37.01 -11.32
CA ARG A 114 -6.63 38.31 -11.06
C ARG A 114 -6.47 39.03 -12.40
N ALA A 115 -7.27 40.07 -12.56
CA ALA A 115 -7.31 41.03 -13.66
C ALA A 115 -5.92 41.71 -13.91
N PRO A 116 -5.71 42.32 -15.10
CA PRO A 116 -4.40 42.54 -15.68
C PRO A 116 -3.65 43.69 -15.00
N TYR A 117 -2.35 43.50 -14.80
CA TYR A 117 -1.44 44.59 -14.43
C TYR A 117 -1.28 45.54 -15.63
N GLY A 118 -1.83 46.75 -15.50
CA GLY A 118 -1.43 47.90 -16.27
C GLY A 118 -0.74 48.92 -15.38
N LEU A 119 0.47 49.34 -15.78
CA LEU A 119 1.05 50.71 -15.74
C LEU A 119 2.57 50.68 -15.49
N ARG A 120 3.35 50.80 -16.56
CA ARG A 120 4.21 51.97 -16.88
C ARG A 120 4.92 51.74 -18.21
#